data_AF-A0A9D8AXQ0-F1
#
_entry.id   AF-A0A9D8AXQ0-F1
#
_cell.length_a   1.000
_cell.length_b   1.000
_cell.length_c   1.000
_cell.angle_alpha   90.00
_cell.angle_beta   90.00
_cell.angle_gamma   90.00
#
_symmetry.space_group_name_H-M   'P 1'
#
loop_
_entity.id
_entity.type
_entity.pdbx_description
1 polymer ?
#
loop_
_entity_poly.entity_id
_entity_poly.type
_entity_poly.pdbx_seq_one_letter_code
_entity_poly.pdbx_strand_id
1 'polypeptide(L)'
;MDELMYNRLVICPHCGSEAPDYEDCVLCGRSFRDIDTPPREIEADEIQKMMMDAKLQEIQVKRGMLLGDTWDHAAWLERLKLLAEIAPEHPKVHYYIGAALTEMGEYRQAIVSFTRALTHDPAMADAIRRRGDCQYLLVPVLSDDVQVYYDRALADYEAALELEPDVYTYNVHGSVISSLGRVEEAIQEYDQAIEVDPDYSETYFNRGYAYKLLGEVDKAVADFERFLTFEKHWNEEMVSMAQSHIKELTQSD
;
A
#
# COMPACT_ATOMS: atom_id res chain seq x y z
N MET A 1 25.46 24.45 25.66
CA MET A 1 26.60 23.52 25.51
C MET A 1 26.10 22.09 25.61
N ASP A 2 25.62 21.43 24.57
CA ASP A 2 24.75 21.81 23.45
C ASP A 2 24.09 20.48 23.05
N GLU A 3 22.79 20.51 22.75
CA GLU A 3 21.95 19.39 22.30
C GLU A 3 22.33 18.87 20.89
N LEU A 4 23.60 18.99 20.48
CA LEU A 4 24.06 18.76 19.10
C LEU A 4 24.95 17.51 18.90
N MET A 5 25.03 16.63 19.90
CA MET A 5 26.01 15.53 19.91
C MET A 5 25.46 14.14 19.56
N TYR A 6 24.16 13.95 19.33
CA TYR A 6 23.59 12.59 19.25
C TYR A 6 22.99 12.13 17.91
N ASN A 7 23.02 12.93 16.83
CA ASN A 7 22.52 12.50 15.51
C ASN A 7 23.51 12.80 14.39
N ARG A 8 24.58 12.01 14.24
CA ARG A 8 25.50 12.22 13.11
C ARG A 8 26.10 10.90 12.61
N LEU A 9 25.64 10.45 11.45
CA LEU A 9 26.28 9.38 10.65
C LEU A 9 27.36 10.01 9.77
N VAL A 10 28.59 9.51 9.82
CA VAL A 10 29.70 9.97 8.95
C VAL A 10 29.89 8.94 7.84
N ILE A 11 29.67 9.30 6.58
CA ILE A 11 29.89 8.41 5.44
C ILE A 11 31.19 8.80 4.73
N CYS A 12 32.07 7.82 4.53
CA CYS A 12 33.36 8.03 3.89
C CYS A 12 33.19 8.38 2.40
N PRO A 13 33.60 9.57 1.93
CA PRO A 13 33.38 10.01 0.56
C PRO A 13 34.26 9.27 -0.47
N HIS A 14 35.24 8.48 0.00
CA HIS A 14 36.09 7.68 -0.88
C HIS A 14 35.51 6.30 -1.20
N CYS A 15 34.84 5.66 -0.24
CA CYS A 15 34.37 4.28 -0.40
C CYS A 15 32.90 4.05 -0.02
N GLY A 16 32.19 5.07 0.47
CA GLY A 16 30.75 5.03 0.78
C GLY A 16 30.40 4.27 2.06
N SER A 17 31.37 3.88 2.88
CA SER A 17 31.12 3.16 4.14
C SER A 17 30.82 4.09 5.31
N GLU A 18 29.98 3.63 6.23
CA GLU A 18 29.71 4.28 7.52
C GLU A 18 30.97 4.25 8.41
N ALA A 19 31.30 5.38 9.02
CA ALA A 19 32.41 5.52 9.94
C ALA A 19 31.88 5.99 11.31
N PRO A 20 32.02 5.17 12.36
CA PRO A 20 31.47 5.48 13.68
C PRO A 20 32.26 6.56 14.44
N ASP A 21 33.51 6.84 14.06
CA ASP A 21 34.37 7.85 14.69
C ASP A 21 34.98 8.81 13.66
N TYR A 22 34.95 10.11 13.97
CA TYR A 22 35.32 11.27 13.12
C TYR A 22 36.78 11.35 12.67
N GLU A 23 37.62 10.37 13.00
CA GLU A 23 39.06 10.46 12.76
C GLU A 23 39.52 9.59 11.57
N ASP A 24 39.05 8.35 11.47
CA ASP A 24 39.48 7.40 10.44
C ASP A 24 38.33 6.50 9.93
N CYS A 25 38.33 6.20 8.62
CA CYS A 25 37.42 5.20 8.05
C CYS A 25 37.95 3.79 8.32
N VAL A 26 37.21 3.00 9.10
CA VAL A 26 37.58 1.62 9.51
C VAL A 26 37.74 0.67 8.30
N LEU A 27 36.99 0.91 7.21
CA LEU A 27 36.96 0.05 6.03
C LEU A 27 38.07 0.35 5.01
N CYS A 28 38.42 1.61 4.79
CA CYS A 28 39.46 1.99 3.82
C CYS A 28 40.76 2.50 4.45
N GLY A 29 40.82 2.62 5.78
CA GLY A 29 42.01 3.01 6.55
C GLY A 29 42.50 4.44 6.31
N ARG A 30 41.67 5.33 5.75
CA ARG A 30 42.02 6.73 5.48
C ARG A 30 41.52 7.65 6.59
N SER A 31 42.32 8.65 6.92
CA SER A 31 41.93 9.68 7.87
C SER A 31 41.01 10.72 7.23
N PHE A 32 39.98 11.13 7.96
CA PHE A 32 39.06 12.19 7.54
C PHE A 32 39.70 13.58 7.55
N ARG A 33 40.90 13.72 8.15
CA ARG A 33 41.69 14.97 8.13
C ARG A 33 42.32 15.27 6.76
N ASP A 34 42.37 14.28 5.86
CA ASP A 34 42.97 14.41 4.52
C ASP A 34 41.94 14.65 3.40
N ILE A 35 40.68 14.92 3.75
CA ILE A 35 39.57 15.10 2.80
C ILE A 35 39.12 16.56 2.82
N ASP A 36 39.40 17.30 1.74
CA ASP A 36 39.10 18.74 1.58
C ASP A 36 37.59 19.08 1.48
N THR A 37 36.71 18.08 1.51
CA THR A 37 35.25 18.26 1.37
C THR A 37 34.54 17.89 2.68
N PRO A 38 33.84 18.82 3.35
CA PRO A 38 33.07 18.50 4.54
C PRO A 38 31.94 17.50 4.22
N PRO A 39 31.48 16.70 5.19
CA PRO A 39 30.32 15.83 5.04
C PRO A 39 29.11 16.66 4.58
N ARG A 40 28.42 16.17 3.55
CA ARG A 40 27.34 16.90 2.88
C ARG A 40 26.08 16.91 3.72
N GLU A 41 25.63 18.11 4.12
CA GLU A 41 24.26 18.34 4.61
C GLU A 41 23.29 18.14 3.43
N ILE A 42 22.33 17.23 3.58
CA ILE A 42 21.26 17.03 2.59
C ILE A 42 20.13 17.99 2.97
N GLU A 43 20.03 19.08 2.22
CA GLU A 43 19.00 20.12 2.41
C GLU A 43 17.58 19.55 2.21
N ALA A 44 16.57 20.19 2.81
CA ALA A 44 15.16 19.80 2.64
C ALA A 44 14.74 19.70 1.16
N ASP A 45 15.32 20.55 0.30
CA ASP A 45 15.11 20.53 -1.16
C ASP A 45 15.68 19.26 -1.82
N GLU A 46 16.75 18.69 -1.28
CA GLU A 46 17.34 17.45 -1.78
C GLU A 46 16.53 16.24 -1.33
N ILE A 47 16.04 16.23 -0.07
CA ILE A 47 15.03 15.25 0.38
C ILE A 47 13.79 15.35 -0.52
N GLN A 48 13.27 16.55 -0.75
CA GLN A 48 12.08 16.74 -1.59
C GLN A 48 12.28 16.24 -3.03
N LYS A 49 13.46 16.45 -3.62
CA LYS A 49 13.82 15.87 -4.93
C LYS A 49 13.87 14.34 -4.89
N MET A 50 14.52 13.76 -3.88
CA MET A 50 14.59 12.31 -3.70
C MET A 50 13.19 11.70 -3.47
N MET A 51 12.29 12.41 -2.79
CA MET A 51 10.89 12.03 -2.61
C MET A 51 10.07 12.19 -3.90
N MET A 52 10.40 13.16 -4.76
CA MET A 52 9.78 13.30 -6.08
C MET A 52 10.20 12.15 -7.00
N ASP A 53 11.49 11.80 -6.98
CA ASP A 53 12.02 10.60 -7.63
C ASP A 53 11.32 9.35 -7.10
N ALA A 54 11.07 9.28 -5.78
CA ALA A 54 10.36 8.17 -5.16
C ALA A 54 8.95 7.97 -5.71
N LYS A 55 8.19 9.08 -5.78
CA LYS A 55 6.86 9.09 -6.37
C LYS A 55 6.88 8.70 -7.85
N LEU A 56 7.87 9.20 -8.60
CA LEU A 56 8.05 8.82 -9.99
C LEU A 56 8.36 7.32 -10.12
N GLN A 57 9.21 6.77 -9.25
CA GLN A 57 9.55 5.35 -9.24
C GLN A 57 8.36 4.47 -8.84
N GLU A 58 7.49 4.90 -7.92
CA GLU A 58 6.20 4.23 -7.64
C GLU A 58 5.31 4.18 -8.90
N ILE A 59 5.21 5.28 -9.64
CA ILE A 59 4.45 5.33 -10.90
C ILE A 59 5.07 4.37 -11.93
N GLN A 60 6.39 4.31 -12.03
CA GLN A 60 7.07 3.36 -12.94
C GLN A 60 6.88 1.91 -12.49
N VAL A 61 6.82 1.63 -11.19
CA VAL A 61 6.49 0.30 -10.64
C VAL A 61 5.09 -0.12 -11.08
N LYS A 62 4.07 0.71 -10.80
CA LYS A 62 2.68 0.43 -11.21
C LYS A 62 2.57 0.24 -12.72
N ARG A 63 3.28 1.07 -13.49
CA ARG A 63 3.36 0.96 -14.95
C ARG A 63 4.08 -0.31 -15.40
N GLY A 64 5.15 -0.71 -14.73
CA GLY A 64 5.91 -1.93 -15.02
C GLY A 64 5.07 -3.18 -14.80
N MET A 65 4.30 -3.24 -13.71
CA MET A 65 3.31 -4.30 -13.47
C MET A 65 2.27 -4.39 -14.59
N LEU A 66 1.74 -3.25 -15.04
CA LEU A 66 0.80 -3.18 -16.17
C LEU A 66 1.41 -3.62 -17.50
N LEU A 67 2.72 -3.43 -17.69
CA LEU A 67 3.42 -3.73 -18.95
C LEU A 67 4.20 -5.06 -18.92
N GLY A 68 4.19 -5.78 -17.79
CA GLY A 68 4.94 -7.02 -17.61
C GLY A 68 6.45 -6.84 -17.51
N ASP A 69 6.93 -5.61 -17.22
CA ASP A 69 8.34 -5.31 -17.02
C ASP A 69 8.74 -5.65 -15.56
N THR A 70 9.80 -6.43 -15.38
CA THR A 70 10.34 -6.77 -14.05
C THR A 70 11.08 -5.57 -13.47
N TRP A 71 10.37 -4.71 -12.74
CA TRP A 71 10.99 -3.66 -11.94
C TRP A 71 11.66 -4.27 -10.70
N ASP A 72 12.85 -3.78 -10.35
CA ASP A 72 13.59 -4.26 -9.17
C ASP A 72 13.11 -3.54 -7.90
N HIS A 73 12.07 -4.12 -7.27
CA HIS A 73 11.54 -3.65 -5.99
C HIS A 73 12.58 -3.67 -4.86
N ALA A 74 13.57 -4.56 -4.91
CA ALA A 74 14.58 -4.67 -3.88
C ALA A 74 15.57 -3.50 -3.95
N ALA A 75 16.05 -3.15 -5.16
CA ALA A 75 16.89 -1.96 -5.36
C ALA A 75 16.16 -0.67 -4.94
N TRP A 76 14.86 -0.60 -5.22
CA TRP A 76 14.01 0.52 -4.79
C TRP A 76 13.92 0.62 -3.26
N LEU A 77 13.68 -0.50 -2.59
CA LEU A 77 13.61 -0.58 -1.13
C LEU A 77 14.92 -0.16 -0.44
N GLU A 78 16.08 -0.57 -0.98
CA GLU A 78 17.38 -0.18 -0.41
C GLU A 78 17.61 1.34 -0.47
N ARG A 79 17.21 1.99 -1.57
CA ARG A 79 17.28 3.47 -1.67
C ARG A 79 16.39 4.16 -0.64
N LEU A 80 15.18 3.62 -0.41
CA LEU A 80 14.25 4.15 0.58
C LEU A 80 14.75 3.96 2.02
N LYS A 81 15.43 2.86 2.33
CA LYS A 81 16.03 2.64 3.65
C LYS A 81 17.14 3.66 3.94
N LEU A 82 18.00 3.96 2.97
CA LEU A 82 19.00 5.03 3.10
C LEU A 82 18.32 6.39 3.36
N LEU A 83 17.21 6.68 2.68
CA LEU A 83 16.41 7.88 2.96
C LEU A 83 15.84 7.90 4.38
N ALA A 84 15.46 6.74 4.93
CA ALA A 84 14.98 6.65 6.31
C ALA A 84 16.08 6.86 7.35
N GLU A 85 17.34 6.58 7.01
CA GLU A 85 18.49 6.93 7.87
C GLU A 85 18.75 8.44 7.88
N ILE A 86 18.56 9.11 6.74
CA ILE A 86 18.74 10.55 6.60
C ILE A 86 17.57 11.32 7.23
N ALA A 87 16.34 10.85 7.04
CA ALA A 87 15.11 11.53 7.44
C ALA A 87 14.15 10.56 8.18
N PRO A 88 14.53 10.09 9.38
CA PRO A 88 13.79 9.05 10.10
C PRO A 88 12.40 9.48 10.56
N GLU A 89 12.13 10.78 10.68
CA GLU A 89 10.84 11.31 11.10
C GLU A 89 9.93 11.68 9.91
N HIS A 90 10.40 11.54 8.67
CA HIS A 90 9.62 11.94 7.51
C HIS A 90 8.57 10.87 7.15
N PRO A 91 7.25 11.15 7.29
CA PRO A 91 6.20 10.13 7.18
C PRO A 91 6.16 9.45 5.80
N LYS A 92 6.34 10.22 4.72
CA LYS A 92 6.30 9.66 3.36
C LYS A 92 7.43 8.67 3.07
N VAL A 93 8.58 8.77 3.72
CA VAL A 93 9.68 7.82 3.49
C VAL A 93 9.22 6.44 3.95
N HIS A 94 8.66 6.36 5.15
CA HIS A 94 8.11 5.12 5.70
C HIS A 94 6.88 4.62 4.93
N TYR A 95 6.04 5.53 4.42
CA TYR A 95 4.94 5.17 3.51
C TYR A 95 5.46 4.46 2.25
N TYR A 96 6.48 5.02 1.58
CA TYR A 96 7.03 4.41 0.37
C TYR A 96 7.78 3.10 0.64
N ILE A 97 8.44 2.98 1.80
CA ILE A 97 9.00 1.69 2.27
C ILE A 97 7.88 0.67 2.42
N GLY A 98 6.79 1.04 3.10
CA GLY A 98 5.62 0.19 3.27
C GLY A 98 5.04 -0.27 1.94
N ALA A 99 4.83 0.67 1.00
CA ALA A 99 4.32 0.37 -0.32
C ALA A 99 5.24 -0.59 -1.09
N ALA A 100 6.55 -0.36 -1.10
CA ALA A 100 7.51 -1.25 -1.76
C ALA A 100 7.47 -2.66 -1.18
N LEU A 101 7.38 -2.79 0.15
CA LEU A 101 7.27 -4.08 0.83
C LEU A 101 5.95 -4.79 0.52
N THR A 102 4.83 -4.06 0.39
CA THR A 102 3.55 -4.62 -0.04
C THR A 102 3.67 -5.27 -1.41
N GLU A 103 4.28 -4.59 -2.39
CA GLU A 103 4.47 -5.16 -3.73
C GLU A 103 5.39 -6.40 -3.73
N MET A 104 6.28 -6.51 -2.73
CA MET A 104 7.15 -7.67 -2.54
C MET A 104 6.47 -8.81 -1.75
N GLY A 105 5.23 -8.63 -1.28
CA GLY A 105 4.52 -9.59 -0.42
C GLY A 105 4.99 -9.62 1.04
N GLU A 106 5.86 -8.69 1.44
CA GLU A 106 6.45 -8.59 2.79
C GLU A 106 5.51 -7.84 3.76
N TYR A 107 4.25 -8.30 3.86
CA TYR A 107 3.16 -7.57 4.51
C TYR A 107 3.42 -7.23 5.99
N ARG A 108 4.12 -8.10 6.74
CA ARG A 108 4.47 -7.81 8.15
C ARG A 108 5.38 -6.59 8.26
N GLN A 109 6.39 -6.50 7.39
CA GLN A 109 7.32 -5.36 7.37
C GLN A 109 6.64 -4.11 6.83
N ALA A 110 5.72 -4.27 5.85
CA ALA A 110 4.91 -3.18 5.33
C ALA A 110 4.05 -2.53 6.43
N ILE A 111 3.36 -3.32 7.25
CA ILE A 111 2.54 -2.83 8.38
C ILE A 111 3.38 -2.01 9.37
N VAL A 112 4.59 -2.47 9.70
CA VAL A 112 5.51 -1.73 10.58
C VAL A 112 5.87 -0.37 9.96
N SER A 113 6.14 -0.36 8.66
CA SER A 113 6.53 0.86 7.94
C SER A 113 5.37 1.86 7.83
N PHE A 114 4.16 1.40 7.48
CA PHE A 114 2.98 2.26 7.53
C PHE A 114 2.68 2.78 8.94
N THR A 115 2.85 1.94 9.96
CA THR A 115 2.70 2.39 11.36
C THR A 115 3.70 3.50 11.71
N ARG A 116 4.94 3.41 11.26
CA ARG A 116 5.93 4.50 11.42
C ARG A 116 5.52 5.76 10.68
N ALA A 117 5.01 5.64 9.45
CA ALA A 117 4.48 6.78 8.71
C ALA A 117 3.39 7.50 9.51
N LEU A 118 2.45 6.73 10.06
CA LEU A 118 1.31 7.22 10.84
C LEU A 118 1.69 7.79 12.22
N THR A 119 2.82 7.38 12.79
CA THR A 119 3.37 8.03 14.00
C THR A 119 3.73 9.49 13.74
N HIS A 120 4.22 9.81 12.54
CA HIS A 120 4.67 11.16 12.16
C HIS A 120 3.58 11.96 11.43
N ASP A 121 2.66 11.29 10.75
CA ASP A 121 1.49 11.90 10.11
C ASP A 121 0.25 10.99 10.27
N PRO A 122 -0.52 11.17 11.36
CA PRO A 122 -1.70 10.36 11.63
C PRO A 122 -2.86 10.57 10.64
N ALA A 123 -2.83 11.65 9.84
CA ALA A 123 -3.92 12.00 8.92
C ALA A 123 -3.63 11.53 7.47
N MET A 124 -2.68 10.61 7.29
CA MET A 124 -2.33 10.06 5.97
C MET A 124 -3.27 8.90 5.59
N ALA A 125 -4.47 9.23 5.08
CA ALA A 125 -5.51 8.25 4.72
C ALA A 125 -4.99 7.06 3.90
N ASP A 126 -4.16 7.33 2.87
CA ASP A 126 -3.51 6.31 2.04
C ASP A 126 -2.65 5.32 2.85
N ALA A 127 -1.92 5.79 3.86
CA ALA A 127 -1.08 4.93 4.70
C ALA A 127 -1.93 4.09 5.66
N ILE A 128 -3.04 4.63 6.17
CA ILE A 128 -4.00 3.88 7.00
C ILE A 128 -4.61 2.76 6.16
N ARG A 129 -5.18 3.10 5.01
CA ARG A 129 -5.79 2.15 4.07
C ARG A 129 -4.82 1.04 3.66
N ARG A 130 -3.62 1.39 3.20
CA ARG A 130 -2.60 0.40 2.81
C ARG A 130 -2.13 -0.49 3.97
N ARG A 131 -2.16 0.02 5.20
CA ARG A 131 -1.92 -0.80 6.40
C ARG A 131 -3.05 -1.82 6.59
N GLY A 132 -4.30 -1.40 6.42
CA GLY A 132 -5.48 -2.27 6.40
C GLY A 132 -5.39 -3.36 5.33
N ASP A 133 -5.01 -2.99 4.09
CA ASP A 133 -4.80 -3.94 2.98
C ASP A 133 -3.80 -5.04 3.39
N CYS A 134 -2.65 -4.65 3.96
CA CYS A 134 -1.62 -5.60 4.39
C CYS A 134 -2.08 -6.48 5.57
N GLN A 135 -2.89 -5.96 6.47
CA GLN A 135 -3.44 -6.75 7.58
C GLN A 135 -4.40 -7.81 7.06
N TYR A 136 -5.29 -7.45 6.12
CA TYR A 136 -6.19 -8.39 5.48
C TYR A 136 -5.43 -9.44 4.64
N LEU A 137 -4.43 -9.02 3.85
CA LEU A 137 -3.62 -9.94 3.04
C LEU A 137 -2.80 -10.95 3.86
N LEU A 138 -2.53 -10.66 5.14
CA LEU A 138 -1.89 -11.62 6.04
C LEU A 138 -2.84 -12.71 6.53
N VAL A 139 -4.15 -12.46 6.58
CA VAL A 139 -5.13 -13.39 7.16
C VAL A 139 -4.98 -14.83 6.65
N PRO A 140 -4.89 -15.10 5.34
CA PRO A 140 -4.82 -16.46 4.83
C PRO A 140 -3.57 -17.25 5.25
N VAL A 141 -2.51 -16.58 5.70
CA VAL A 141 -1.23 -17.21 6.08
C VAL A 141 -1.01 -17.28 7.60
N LEU A 142 -1.98 -16.84 8.39
CA LEU A 142 -1.92 -16.89 9.86
C LEU A 142 -2.50 -18.21 10.39
N SER A 143 -1.85 -18.78 11.41
CA SER A 143 -2.34 -19.98 12.11
C SER A 143 -3.32 -19.64 13.23
N ASP A 144 -3.15 -18.47 13.85
CA ASP A 144 -3.87 -18.03 15.05
C ASP A 144 -4.16 -16.51 14.95
N ASP A 145 -5.04 -16.02 15.82
CA ASP A 145 -5.39 -14.58 15.94
C ASP A 145 -5.90 -13.91 14.66
N VAL A 146 -6.44 -14.69 13.73
CA VAL A 146 -6.98 -14.20 12.44
C VAL A 146 -8.00 -13.08 12.65
N GLN A 147 -8.88 -13.21 13.65
CA GLN A 147 -9.91 -12.20 13.95
C GLN A 147 -9.30 -10.84 14.28
N VAL A 148 -8.15 -10.79 14.95
CA VAL A 148 -7.48 -9.52 15.30
C VAL A 148 -7.04 -8.76 14.05
N TYR A 149 -6.64 -9.47 13.00
CA TYR A 149 -6.24 -8.83 11.74
C TYR A 149 -7.44 -8.36 10.93
N TYR A 150 -8.56 -9.09 10.97
CA TYR A 150 -9.82 -8.58 10.44
C TYR A 150 -10.27 -7.31 11.15
N ASP A 151 -10.30 -7.32 12.49
CA ASP A 151 -10.76 -6.17 13.28
C ASP A 151 -9.86 -4.94 13.04
N ARG A 152 -8.54 -5.14 12.92
CA ARG A 152 -7.61 -4.05 12.59
C ARG A 152 -7.81 -3.53 11.18
N ALA A 153 -8.02 -4.41 10.19
CA ALA A 153 -8.20 -3.99 8.81
C ALA A 153 -9.47 -3.16 8.65
N LEU A 154 -10.58 -3.61 9.27
CA LEU A 154 -11.84 -2.87 9.31
C LEU A 154 -11.65 -1.49 9.96
N ALA A 155 -11.01 -1.42 11.13
CA ALA A 155 -10.75 -0.15 11.81
C ALA A 155 -9.87 0.81 10.98
N ASP A 156 -8.88 0.28 10.25
CA ASP A 156 -8.05 1.08 9.34
C ASP A 156 -8.87 1.59 8.15
N TYR A 157 -9.75 0.79 7.56
CA TYR A 157 -10.62 1.26 6.47
C TYR A 157 -11.62 2.31 6.94
N GLU A 158 -12.28 2.10 8.07
CA GLU A 158 -13.18 3.09 8.69
C GLU A 158 -12.45 4.42 8.91
N ALA A 159 -11.27 4.37 9.54
CA ALA A 159 -10.47 5.57 9.79
C ALA A 159 -9.97 6.26 8.50
N ALA A 160 -9.63 5.49 7.45
CA ALA A 160 -9.27 6.07 6.16
C ALA A 160 -10.45 6.77 5.49
N LEU A 161 -11.63 6.15 5.50
CA LEU A 161 -12.88 6.68 4.94
C LEU A 161 -13.40 7.92 5.69
N GLU A 162 -13.18 8.00 7.00
CA GLU A 162 -13.48 9.20 7.80
C GLU A 162 -12.63 10.41 7.38
N LEU A 163 -11.38 10.18 6.95
CA LEU A 163 -10.48 11.23 6.47
C LEU A 163 -10.78 11.61 5.01
N GLU A 164 -10.93 10.61 4.15
CA GLU A 164 -11.15 10.79 2.73
C GLU A 164 -12.01 9.63 2.19
N PRO A 165 -13.29 9.90 1.84
CA PRO A 165 -14.12 8.91 1.15
C PRO A 165 -13.49 8.52 -0.19
N ASP A 166 -13.32 7.21 -0.41
CA ASP A 166 -12.63 6.68 -1.58
C ASP A 166 -13.30 5.39 -2.05
N VAL A 167 -13.52 5.28 -3.37
CA VAL A 167 -14.24 4.16 -3.98
C VAL A 167 -13.53 2.83 -3.76
N TYR A 168 -12.21 2.82 -3.89
CA TYR A 168 -11.41 1.61 -3.69
C TYR A 168 -11.53 1.15 -2.23
N THR A 169 -11.44 2.07 -1.29
CA THR A 169 -11.52 1.79 0.15
C THR A 169 -12.88 1.23 0.55
N TYR A 170 -13.99 1.84 0.11
CA TYR A 170 -15.32 1.30 0.33
C TYR A 170 -15.47 -0.12 -0.26
N ASN A 171 -14.95 -0.34 -1.48
CA ASN A 171 -14.99 -1.65 -2.12
C ASN A 171 -14.22 -2.73 -1.34
N VAL A 172 -12.97 -2.44 -0.91
CA VAL A 172 -12.21 -3.43 -0.13
C VAL A 172 -12.76 -3.61 1.28
N HIS A 173 -13.29 -2.56 1.90
CA HIS A 173 -13.97 -2.63 3.19
C HIS A 173 -15.17 -3.58 3.14
N GLY A 174 -16.05 -3.40 2.14
CA GLY A 174 -17.17 -4.29 1.88
C GLY A 174 -16.73 -5.73 1.61
N SER A 175 -15.64 -5.95 0.87
CA SER A 175 -15.09 -7.28 0.61
C SER A 175 -14.68 -8.00 1.90
N VAL A 176 -14.00 -7.29 2.81
CA VAL A 176 -13.62 -7.85 4.12
C VAL A 176 -14.85 -8.15 4.97
N ILE A 177 -15.83 -7.25 5.04
CA ILE A 177 -17.09 -7.48 5.76
C ILE A 177 -17.84 -8.71 5.20
N SER A 178 -17.89 -8.85 3.88
CA SER A 178 -18.51 -9.99 3.21
C SER A 178 -17.79 -11.30 3.55
N SER A 179 -16.45 -11.29 3.63
CA SER A 179 -15.66 -12.48 4.01
C SER A 179 -15.95 -12.96 5.43
N LEU A 180 -16.41 -12.07 6.31
CA LEU A 180 -16.88 -12.36 7.66
C LEU A 180 -18.35 -12.80 7.72
N GLY A 181 -19.02 -12.93 6.57
CA GLY A 181 -20.42 -13.35 6.47
C GLY A 181 -21.45 -12.26 6.75
N ARG A 182 -21.03 -11.00 6.92
CA ARG A 182 -21.91 -9.84 7.15
C ARG A 182 -22.37 -9.25 5.82
N VAL A 183 -23.02 -10.06 4.99
CA VAL A 183 -23.24 -9.77 3.56
C VAL A 183 -24.10 -8.53 3.31
N GLU A 184 -25.16 -8.30 4.10
CA GLU A 184 -26.03 -7.13 3.97
C GLU A 184 -25.31 -5.82 4.27
N GLU A 185 -24.35 -5.84 5.19
CA GLU A 185 -23.54 -4.68 5.55
C GLU A 185 -22.47 -4.41 4.49
N ALA A 186 -21.88 -5.47 3.92
CA ALA A 186 -21.00 -5.33 2.76
C ALA A 186 -21.68 -4.66 1.56
N ILE A 187 -22.96 -4.98 1.32
CA ILE A 187 -23.76 -4.32 0.27
C ILE A 187 -23.87 -2.81 0.51
N GLN A 188 -24.03 -2.37 1.76
CA GLN A 188 -24.08 -0.93 2.07
C GLN A 188 -22.75 -0.24 1.75
N GLU A 189 -21.62 -0.87 2.04
CA GLU A 189 -20.30 -0.35 1.66
C GLU A 189 -20.12 -0.28 0.13
N TYR A 190 -20.58 -1.31 -0.59
CA TYR A 190 -20.56 -1.27 -2.05
C TYR A 190 -21.48 -0.19 -2.63
N ASP A 191 -22.62 0.07 -2.00
CA ASP A 191 -23.50 1.18 -2.37
C ASP A 191 -22.79 2.53 -2.18
N GLN A 192 -22.05 2.71 -1.08
CA GLN A 192 -21.21 3.90 -0.87
C GLN A 192 -20.10 4.03 -1.92
N ALA A 193 -19.41 2.94 -2.27
CA ALA A 193 -18.43 2.93 -3.36
C ALA A 193 -19.04 3.41 -4.69
N ILE A 194 -20.23 2.93 -5.06
CA ILE A 194 -20.93 3.33 -6.28
C ILE A 194 -21.38 4.79 -6.23
N GLU A 195 -21.73 5.32 -5.06
CA GLU A 195 -22.04 6.75 -4.89
C GLU A 195 -20.80 7.64 -5.12
N VAL A 196 -19.61 7.18 -4.71
CA VAL A 196 -18.35 7.90 -4.91
C VAL A 196 -17.91 7.86 -6.38
N ASP A 197 -17.86 6.67 -6.98
CA ASP A 197 -17.52 6.49 -8.39
C ASP A 197 -18.40 5.41 -9.04
N PRO A 198 -19.45 5.81 -9.79
CA PRO A 198 -20.35 4.89 -10.49
C PRO A 198 -19.71 4.11 -11.64
N ASP A 199 -18.47 4.43 -12.02
CA ASP A 199 -17.75 3.78 -13.11
C ASP A 199 -16.69 2.79 -12.60
N TYR A 200 -16.49 2.67 -11.28
CA TYR A 200 -15.60 1.68 -10.67
C TYR A 200 -16.20 0.27 -10.77
N SER A 201 -15.85 -0.42 -11.85
CA SER A 201 -16.45 -1.67 -12.29
C SER A 201 -16.44 -2.78 -11.24
N GLU A 202 -15.32 -2.94 -10.52
CA GLU A 202 -15.08 -4.00 -9.55
C GLU A 202 -16.12 -4.00 -8.41
N THR A 203 -16.64 -2.84 -8.02
CA THR A 203 -17.70 -2.74 -6.99
C THR A 203 -18.96 -3.47 -7.41
N TYR A 204 -19.36 -3.38 -8.68
CA TYR A 204 -20.53 -4.11 -9.18
C TYR A 204 -20.30 -5.62 -9.18
N PHE A 205 -19.09 -6.07 -9.51
CA PHE A 205 -18.76 -7.51 -9.42
C PHE A 205 -18.90 -8.02 -7.99
N ASN A 206 -18.32 -7.29 -7.02
CA ASN A 206 -18.33 -7.67 -5.62
C ASN A 206 -19.74 -7.62 -5.00
N ARG A 207 -20.54 -6.58 -5.32
CA ARG A 207 -21.93 -6.47 -4.89
C ARG A 207 -22.83 -7.53 -5.55
N GLY A 208 -22.59 -7.85 -6.82
CA GLY A 208 -23.27 -8.95 -7.52
C GLY A 208 -23.02 -10.30 -6.86
N TYR A 209 -21.78 -10.56 -6.41
CA TYR A 209 -21.46 -11.75 -5.63
C TYR A 209 -22.18 -11.76 -4.28
N ALA A 210 -22.22 -10.62 -3.57
CA ALA A 210 -22.94 -10.48 -2.32
C ALA A 210 -24.46 -10.74 -2.49
N TYR A 211 -25.09 -10.19 -3.52
CA TYR A 211 -26.50 -10.50 -3.84
C TYR A 211 -26.72 -11.98 -4.17
N LYS A 212 -25.78 -12.62 -4.88
CA LYS A 212 -25.84 -14.07 -5.14
C LYS A 212 -25.81 -14.86 -3.83
N LEU A 213 -24.99 -14.48 -2.85
CA LEU A 213 -24.96 -15.13 -1.53
C LEU A 213 -26.28 -15.00 -0.76
N LEU A 214 -27.00 -13.88 -0.94
CA LEU A 214 -28.33 -13.68 -0.36
C LEU A 214 -29.47 -14.34 -1.16
N GLY A 215 -29.19 -14.91 -2.33
CA GLY A 215 -30.21 -15.46 -3.22
C GLY A 215 -31.02 -14.40 -3.98
N GLU A 216 -30.56 -13.15 -4.00
CA GLU A 216 -31.17 -12.02 -4.72
C GLU A 216 -30.75 -12.07 -6.20
N VAL A 217 -31.25 -13.10 -6.91
CA VAL A 217 -30.82 -13.47 -8.27
C VAL A 217 -30.90 -12.30 -9.26
N ASP A 218 -32.02 -11.59 -9.32
CA ASP A 218 -32.23 -10.50 -10.27
C ASP A 218 -31.21 -9.36 -10.07
N LYS A 219 -30.91 -9.02 -8.81
CA LYS A 219 -29.93 -7.97 -8.47
C LYS A 219 -28.51 -8.42 -8.79
N ALA A 220 -28.19 -9.68 -8.48
CA ALA A 220 -26.88 -10.25 -8.79
C ALA A 220 -26.60 -10.24 -10.30
N VAL A 221 -27.56 -10.67 -11.12
CA VAL A 221 -27.43 -10.65 -12.59
C VAL A 221 -27.25 -9.21 -13.09
N ALA A 222 -28.08 -8.28 -12.63
CA ALA A 222 -28.00 -6.87 -13.04
C ALA A 222 -26.61 -6.25 -12.73
N ASP A 223 -26.05 -6.55 -11.56
CA ASP A 223 -24.73 -6.06 -11.16
C ASP A 223 -23.60 -6.70 -11.97
N PHE A 224 -23.63 -8.01 -12.24
CA PHE A 224 -22.66 -8.64 -13.13
C PHE A 224 -22.74 -8.10 -14.56
N GLU A 225 -23.94 -7.84 -15.07
CA GLU A 225 -24.12 -7.19 -16.38
C GLU A 225 -23.54 -5.77 -16.38
N ARG A 226 -23.75 -5.02 -15.29
CA ARG A 226 -23.20 -3.68 -15.12
C ARG A 226 -21.66 -3.70 -15.11
N PHE A 227 -21.04 -4.62 -14.38
CA PHE A 227 -19.58 -4.86 -14.41
C PHE A 227 -19.06 -5.07 -15.85
N LEU A 228 -19.74 -5.92 -16.63
CA LEU A 228 -19.38 -6.23 -18.02
C LEU A 228 -19.55 -5.04 -18.99
N THR A 229 -20.29 -4.00 -18.62
CA THR A 229 -20.39 -2.78 -19.45
C THR A 229 -19.09 -1.98 -19.44
N PHE A 230 -18.33 -2.02 -18.34
CA PHE A 230 -17.08 -1.30 -18.14
C PHE A 230 -15.86 -2.17 -18.53
N GLU A 231 -15.84 -3.42 -18.08
CA GLU A 231 -14.73 -4.35 -18.31
C GLU A 231 -14.94 -5.16 -19.57
N LYS A 232 -14.50 -4.65 -20.73
CA LYS A 232 -14.53 -5.42 -21.99
C LYS A 232 -13.21 -6.10 -22.34
N HIS A 233 -12.06 -5.61 -21.85
CA HIS A 233 -10.74 -6.10 -22.30
C HIS A 233 -9.59 -6.07 -21.26
N TRP A 234 -9.80 -5.58 -20.03
CA TRP A 234 -8.69 -5.41 -19.07
C TRP A 234 -8.53 -6.57 -18.08
N ASN A 235 -9.57 -7.37 -17.87
CA ASN A 235 -9.53 -8.50 -16.92
C ASN A 235 -10.34 -9.71 -17.43
N GLU A 236 -9.78 -10.45 -18.40
CA GLU A 236 -10.46 -11.57 -19.07
C GLU A 236 -10.97 -12.64 -18.09
N GLU A 237 -10.26 -12.88 -17.00
CA GLU A 237 -10.66 -13.82 -15.96
C GLU A 237 -11.93 -13.37 -15.23
N MET A 238 -11.95 -12.13 -14.74
CA MET A 238 -13.15 -11.59 -14.08
C MET A 238 -14.35 -11.48 -15.03
N VAL A 239 -14.12 -11.13 -16.29
CA VAL A 239 -15.16 -11.14 -17.33
C VAL A 239 -15.76 -12.54 -17.51
N SER A 240 -14.91 -13.57 -17.60
CA SER A 240 -15.35 -14.96 -17.70
C SER A 240 -16.12 -15.41 -16.46
N MET A 241 -15.65 -15.04 -15.26
CA MET A 241 -16.34 -15.33 -13.99
C MET A 241 -17.72 -14.70 -13.93
N ALA A 242 -17.84 -13.41 -14.27
CA ALA A 242 -19.13 -12.71 -14.28
C ALA A 242 -20.11 -13.37 -15.25
N GLN A 243 -19.66 -13.72 -16.46
CA GLN A 243 -20.48 -14.44 -17.45
C GLN A 243 -20.90 -15.83 -16.95
N SER A 244 -20.02 -16.57 -16.27
CA SER A 244 -20.35 -17.85 -15.66
C SER A 244 -21.42 -17.70 -14.58
N HIS A 245 -21.28 -16.70 -13.70
CA HIS A 245 -22.27 -16.45 -12.65
C HIS A 245 -23.63 -16.07 -13.22
N ILE A 246 -23.69 -15.20 -14.22
CA ILE A 246 -24.96 -14.88 -14.91
C ILE A 246 -25.60 -16.15 -15.47
N LYS A 247 -24.82 -17.00 -16.14
CA LYS A 247 -25.31 -18.26 -16.73
C LYS A 247 -25.82 -19.22 -15.65
N GLU A 248 -25.09 -19.41 -14.56
CA GLU A 248 -25.50 -20.26 -13.43
C GLU A 248 -26.83 -19.78 -12.83
N LEU A 249 -26.95 -18.47 -12.62
CA LEU A 249 -28.11 -17.85 -11.99
C LEU A 249 -29.36 -17.91 -12.87
N THR A 250 -29.20 -17.81 -14.20
CA THR A 250 -30.31 -17.78 -15.17
C THR A 250 -30.71 -19.15 -15.71
N GLN A 251 -29.90 -20.19 -15.48
CA GLN A 251 -30.19 -21.57 -15.91
C GLN A 251 -30.75 -22.45 -14.79
N SER A 252 -30.93 -21.90 -13.59
CA SER A 252 -31.42 -22.62 -12.40
C SER A 252 -32.96 -22.59 -12.24
N ASP A 253 -33.68 -22.00 -13.19
CA ASP A 253 -35.15 -21.94 -13.29
C ASP A 253 -35.70 -22.94 -14.32
#